data_AF-A0A5M8RQR8-F1
#
_entry.id   AF-A0A5M8RQR8-F1
#
_cell.length_a   1.000
_cell.length_b   1.000
_cell.length_c   1.000
_cell.angle_alpha   90.00
_cell.angle_beta   90.00
_cell.angle_gamma   90.00
#
_symmetry.space_group_name_H-M   'P 1'
#
loop_
_entity.id
_entity.type
_entity.pdbx_description
1 polymer ?
#
loop_
_entity_poly.entity_id
_entity_poly.type
_entity_poly.pdbx_seq_one_letter_code
_entity_poly.pdbx_strand_id
1 'polypeptide(L)'
;MISTKQKLATVATTLALGCGLTLGGAPAFAESKEVINHSSPISSVQKQEQIPFTGYVISVDDKYMIVADTPTKEEALSYQNDWWELATQGKILRVPISIDDHYEIGEKLNVFSKMWTSSIPPIAGMPTIERISE
;
A
#
# COMPACT_ATOMS: atom_id res chain seq x y z
N MET A 1 -55.33 16.47 -35.68
CA MET A 1 -55.12 15.12 -36.23
C MET A 1 -53.73 14.65 -35.86
N ILE A 2 -53.69 13.45 -35.29
CA ILE A 2 -52.53 12.67 -34.81
C ILE A 2 -51.66 12.20 -35.97
N SER A 3 -50.34 12.11 -35.77
CA SER A 3 -49.52 10.91 -36.08
C SER A 3 -48.02 11.22 -36.04
N THR A 4 -47.39 10.97 -34.89
CA THR A 4 -45.96 10.70 -34.74
C THR A 4 -45.55 9.41 -35.47
N LYS A 5 -44.41 9.40 -36.18
CA LYS A 5 -43.77 8.18 -36.69
C LYS A 5 -42.43 8.00 -35.99
N GLN A 6 -42.37 7.11 -35.00
CA GLN A 6 -41.12 6.62 -34.42
C GLN A 6 -40.79 5.27 -35.04
N LYS A 7 -39.61 5.16 -35.65
CA LYS A 7 -39.08 3.93 -36.24
C LYS A 7 -38.16 3.27 -35.21
N LEU A 8 -38.66 2.28 -34.49
CA LEU A 8 -37.86 1.41 -33.62
C LEU A 8 -37.14 0.39 -34.48
N ALA A 9 -35.81 0.44 -34.48
CA ALA A 9 -34.95 -0.61 -35.04
C ALA A 9 -34.58 -1.57 -33.90
N THR A 10 -35.16 -2.76 -33.92
CA THR A 10 -34.86 -3.84 -32.97
C THR A 10 -33.59 -4.55 -33.42
N VAL A 11 -32.49 -4.34 -32.70
CA VAL A 11 -31.25 -5.12 -32.85
C VAL A 11 -31.29 -6.24 -31.81
N ALA A 12 -31.44 -7.48 -32.27
CA ALA A 12 -31.38 -8.67 -31.43
C ALA A 12 -29.92 -9.12 -31.28
N THR A 13 -29.37 -9.04 -30.08
CA THR A 13 -28.04 -9.56 -29.75
C THR A 13 -28.18 -10.96 -29.16
N THR A 14 -27.85 -12.00 -29.93
CA THR A 14 -27.75 -13.38 -29.43
C THR A 14 -26.39 -13.62 -28.77
N LEU A 15 -26.39 -13.92 -27.47
CA LEU A 15 -25.22 -14.38 -26.72
C LEU A 15 -25.27 -15.91 -26.62
N ALA A 16 -24.31 -16.59 -27.24
CA ALA A 16 -24.09 -18.03 -27.08
C ALA A 16 -22.96 -18.26 -26.05
N LEU A 17 -23.30 -18.78 -24.88
CA LEU A 17 -22.33 -19.22 -23.87
C LEU A 17 -22.02 -20.70 -24.11
N GLY A 18 -20.82 -20.99 -24.62
CA GLY A 18 -20.31 -22.34 -24.80
C GLY A 18 -19.72 -22.88 -23.50
N CYS A 19 -20.32 -23.93 -22.94
CA CYS A 19 -19.72 -24.75 -21.90
C CYS A 19 -19.16 -26.02 -22.52
N GLY A 20 -17.84 -26.08 -22.73
CA GLY A 20 -17.13 -27.27 -23.17
C GLY A 20 -16.03 -27.62 -22.17
N LEU A 21 -16.38 -28.35 -21.11
CA LEU A 21 -15.41 -28.98 -20.21
C LEU A 21 -15.00 -30.33 -20.81
N THR A 22 -13.77 -30.44 -21.30
CA THR A 22 -13.20 -31.75 -21.68
C THR A 22 -12.63 -32.43 -20.45
N LEU A 23 -13.32 -33.46 -19.97
CA LEU A 23 -12.86 -34.34 -18.91
C LEU A 23 -11.81 -35.32 -19.48
N GLY A 24 -10.54 -34.94 -19.44
CA GLY A 24 -9.40 -35.81 -19.77
C GLY A 24 -8.76 -36.33 -18.48
N GLY A 25 -9.24 -37.47 -17.98
CA GLY A 25 -8.71 -38.11 -16.78
C GLY A 25 -7.50 -39.00 -17.09
N ALA A 26 -6.33 -38.61 -16.60
CA ALA A 26 -5.28 -39.53 -16.21
C ALA A 26 -4.74 -39.06 -14.84
N PRO A 27 -4.83 -39.86 -13.77
CA PRO A 27 -4.19 -39.51 -12.52
C PRO A 27 -2.71 -39.84 -12.65
N ALA A 28 -1.87 -38.81 -12.80
CA ALA A 28 -0.44 -38.97 -12.55
C ALA A 28 -0.23 -38.86 -11.04
N PHE A 29 -0.07 -40.00 -10.38
CA PHE A 29 0.45 -40.04 -9.01
C PHE A 29 1.89 -39.52 -9.03
N ALA A 30 2.13 -38.38 -8.39
CA ALA A 30 3.48 -37.86 -8.20
C ALA A 30 4.19 -38.74 -7.15
N GLU A 31 5.18 -39.50 -7.60
CA GLU A 31 6.06 -40.29 -6.76
C GLU A 31 6.90 -39.36 -5.87
N SER A 32 6.80 -39.52 -4.55
CA SER A 32 7.66 -38.83 -3.60
C SER A 32 9.06 -39.42 -3.65
N LYS A 33 9.96 -38.78 -4.41
CA LYS A 33 11.40 -38.98 -4.24
C LYS A 33 11.83 -38.16 -3.03
N GLU A 34 12.00 -38.83 -1.89
CA GLU A 34 12.84 -38.32 -0.82
C GLU A 34 14.28 -38.13 -1.31
N VAL A 35 15.00 -37.28 -0.58
CA VAL A 35 16.43 -36.96 -0.68
C VAL A 35 16.76 -35.82 -1.64
N ILE A 36 16.79 -34.59 -1.09
CA ILE A 36 17.93 -33.67 -1.27
C ILE A 36 18.23 -32.98 0.07
N ASN A 37 19.34 -33.38 0.68
CA ASN A 37 20.08 -32.56 1.65
C ASN A 37 20.48 -31.24 0.99
N HIS A 38 20.08 -30.13 1.61
CA HIS A 38 20.84 -28.88 1.82
C HIS A 38 19.79 -27.83 2.21
N SER A 39 19.61 -27.66 3.52
CA SER A 39 18.88 -26.54 4.11
C SER A 39 19.64 -25.25 3.81
N SER A 40 19.49 -24.71 2.61
CA SER A 40 19.61 -23.28 2.38
C SER A 40 18.51 -22.62 3.21
N PRO A 41 18.79 -21.63 4.08
CA PRO A 41 17.73 -20.94 4.78
C PRO A 41 16.85 -20.27 3.72
N ILE A 42 15.61 -20.72 3.58
CA ILE A 42 14.57 -20.04 2.82
C ILE A 42 14.18 -18.81 3.65
N SER A 43 15.07 -17.83 3.69
CA SER A 43 14.78 -16.47 4.11
C SER A 43 14.80 -15.58 2.87
N SER A 44 14.04 -15.96 1.85
CA SER A 44 13.44 -14.97 0.98
C SER A 44 12.02 -14.75 1.48
N VAL A 45 11.90 -14.00 2.60
CA VAL A 45 10.73 -13.14 2.76
C VAL A 45 10.67 -12.38 1.45
N GLN A 46 9.68 -12.70 0.63
CA GLN A 46 9.45 -12.02 -0.64
C GLN A 46 9.41 -10.55 -0.28
N LYS A 47 10.50 -9.83 -0.58
CA LYS A 47 10.65 -8.40 -0.28
C LYS A 47 9.64 -7.73 -1.17
N GLN A 48 8.39 -7.68 -0.70
CA GLN A 48 7.33 -6.95 -1.35
C GLN A 48 7.88 -5.55 -1.56
N GLU A 49 7.75 -5.04 -2.78
CA GLU A 49 8.22 -3.72 -3.16
C GLU A 49 7.52 -2.71 -2.23
N GLN A 50 8.24 -2.30 -1.18
CA GLN A 50 7.77 -1.34 -0.20
C GLN A 50 8.18 0.05 -0.68
N ILE A 51 7.28 1.01 -0.54
CA ILE A 51 7.51 2.42 -0.81
C ILE A 51 8.21 3.00 0.44
N PRO A 52 9.49 3.40 0.33
CA PRO A 52 10.22 3.98 1.43
C PRO A 52 9.85 5.47 1.60
N PHE A 53 9.83 5.93 2.84
CA PHE A 53 9.69 7.32 3.21
C PHE A 53 10.54 7.59 4.45
N THR A 54 11.45 8.56 4.37
CA THR A 54 12.33 8.93 5.49
C THR A 54 12.02 10.34 5.91
N GLY A 55 11.94 10.59 7.21
CA GLY A 55 11.69 11.94 7.69
C GLY A 55 11.69 12.03 9.21
N TYR A 56 11.36 13.22 9.70
CA TYR A 56 11.27 13.51 11.12
C TYR A 56 9.80 13.52 11.58
N VAL A 57 9.55 13.00 12.77
CA VAL A 57 8.22 13.07 13.41
C VAL A 57 7.92 14.52 13.79
N ILE A 58 6.78 15.05 13.36
CA ILE A 58 6.35 16.42 13.71
C ILE A 58 5.06 16.46 14.52
N SER A 59 4.30 15.37 14.56
CA SER A 59 3.10 15.25 15.37
C SER A 59 2.80 13.78 15.63
N VAL A 60 2.29 13.48 16.83
CA VAL A 60 1.91 12.14 17.28
C VAL A 60 0.57 12.23 17.99
N ASP A 61 -0.39 11.40 17.57
CA ASP A 61 -1.67 11.17 18.22
C ASP A 61 -1.83 9.67 18.56
N ASP A 62 -2.92 9.27 19.21
CA ASP A 62 -3.13 7.88 19.68
C ASP A 62 -3.19 6.82 18.56
N LYS A 63 -3.34 7.23 17.30
CA LYS A 63 -3.55 6.33 16.14
C LYS A 63 -2.58 6.57 15.01
N TYR A 64 -2.03 7.77 14.91
CA TYR A 64 -1.21 8.21 13.81
C TYR A 64 -0.08 9.10 14.29
N MET A 65 1.03 9.03 13.56
CA MET A 65 2.04 10.08 13.55
C MET A 65 2.11 10.74 12.18
N ILE A 66 2.71 11.92 12.16
CA ILE A 66 3.01 12.67 10.95
C ILE A 66 4.52 12.75 10.82
N VAL A 67 5.04 12.23 9.71
CA VAL A 67 6.47 12.25 9.38
C VAL A 67 6.70 13.21 8.22
N ALA A 68 7.65 14.12 8.36
CA ALA A 68 8.02 15.14 7.40
C ALA A 68 9.38 14.84 6.76
N ASP A 69 9.41 14.81 5.42
CA ASP A 69 10.65 14.72 4.64
C ASP A 69 11.28 16.12 4.53
N THR A 70 12.15 16.41 5.49
CA THR A 70 12.96 17.62 5.54
C THR A 70 14.44 17.24 5.72
N PRO A 71 15.39 18.08 5.29
CA PRO A 71 16.81 17.81 5.46
C PRO A 71 17.24 17.82 6.93
N THR A 72 16.69 18.73 7.74
CA THR A 72 17.05 18.88 9.16
C THR A 72 15.85 18.72 10.08
N LYS A 73 16.14 18.36 11.33
CA LYS A 73 15.14 18.28 12.41
C LYS A 73 14.52 19.64 12.69
N GLU A 74 15.32 20.69 12.74
CA GLU A 74 14.86 22.06 13.05
C GLU A 74 13.86 22.55 12.00
N GLU A 75 14.11 22.23 10.73
CA GLU A 75 13.17 22.56 9.65
C GLU A 75 11.86 21.78 9.83
N ALA A 76 11.90 20.47 10.07
CA ALA A 76 10.70 19.69 10.34
C ALA A 76 9.89 20.26 11.51
N LEU A 77 10.57 20.61 12.61
CA LEU A 77 9.92 21.15 13.80
C LEU A 77 9.27 22.52 13.57
N SER A 78 9.67 23.27 12.54
CA SER A 78 9.01 24.54 12.19
C SER A 78 7.59 24.34 11.62
N TYR A 79 7.30 23.16 11.04
CA TYR A 79 6.00 22.83 10.42
C TYR A 79 5.02 22.11 11.37
N GLN A 80 5.31 21.97 12.66
CA GLN A 80 4.45 21.25 13.62
C GLN A 80 3.01 21.79 13.64
N ASN A 81 2.85 23.11 13.59
CA ASN A 81 1.54 23.78 13.68
C ASN A 81 0.91 24.03 12.31
N ASP A 82 1.71 24.09 11.25
CA ASP A 82 1.25 24.31 9.88
C ASP A 82 2.07 23.45 8.93
N TRP A 83 1.57 22.25 8.66
CA TRP A 83 2.20 21.29 7.77
C TRP A 83 1.57 21.29 6.37
N TRP A 84 0.65 22.23 6.08
CA TRP A 84 -0.11 22.25 4.83
C TRP A 84 0.81 22.40 3.61
N GLU A 85 1.82 23.26 3.71
CA GLU A 85 2.84 23.42 2.68
C GLU A 85 3.51 22.08 2.34
N LEU A 86 4.00 21.35 3.34
CA LEU A 86 4.63 20.05 3.15
C LEU A 86 3.67 19.02 2.55
N ALA A 87 2.40 19.03 2.95
CA ALA A 87 1.39 18.13 2.40
C ALA A 87 1.14 18.36 0.91
N THR A 88 1.08 19.61 0.47
CA THR A 88 0.91 19.94 -0.97
C THR A 88 2.12 19.57 -1.82
N GLN A 89 3.31 19.55 -1.21
CA GLN A 89 4.57 19.15 -1.87
C GLN A 89 4.79 17.63 -1.85
N GLY A 90 3.92 16.85 -1.18
CA GLY A 90 4.12 15.41 -1.00
C GLY A 90 5.27 15.05 -0.06
N LYS A 91 5.72 15.99 0.77
CA LYS A 91 6.83 15.83 1.72
C LYS A 91 6.38 15.37 3.10
N ILE A 92 5.19 14.79 3.18
CA ILE A 92 4.62 14.37 4.45
C ILE A 92 3.91 13.04 4.27
N LEU A 93 3.98 12.20 5.30
CA LEU A 93 3.29 10.94 5.35
C LEU A 93 2.63 10.78 6.70
N ARG A 94 1.32 10.53 6.69
CA ARG A 94 0.60 10.12 7.89
C ARG A 94 0.76 8.63 8.06
N VAL A 95 1.27 8.20 9.21
CA VAL A 95 1.63 6.80 9.46
C VAL A 95 0.79 6.28 10.62
N PRO A 96 -0.01 5.22 10.43
CA PRO A 96 -0.70 4.58 11.55
C PRO A 96 0.30 3.96 12.52
N ILE A 97 0.05 4.11 13.82
CA ILE A 97 0.87 3.57 14.91
C ILE A 97 0.01 2.76 15.88
N SER A 98 0.62 1.83 16.61
CA SER A 98 -0.05 1.06 17.66
C SER A 98 -0.01 1.83 18.97
N ILE A 99 -0.93 1.52 19.89
CA ILE A 99 -0.99 2.18 21.21
C ILE A 99 0.25 1.91 22.08
N ASP A 100 0.91 0.79 21.83
CA ASP A 100 2.13 0.38 22.53
C ASP A 100 3.40 0.99 21.91
N ASP A 101 3.28 1.63 20.74
CA ASP A 101 4.40 2.26 20.06
C ASP A 101 4.56 3.71 20.55
N HIS A 102 5.70 4.00 21.17
CA HIS A 102 6.04 5.35 21.61
C HIS A 102 6.97 6.03 20.61
N TYR A 103 6.58 7.19 20.09
CA TYR A 103 7.42 8.01 19.23
C TYR A 103 7.53 9.42 19.80
N GLU A 104 8.73 9.99 19.71
CA GLU A 104 8.98 11.35 20.16
C GLU A 104 9.00 12.33 18.98
N ILE A 105 8.54 13.55 19.23
CA ILE A 105 8.60 14.62 18.24
C ILE A 105 10.07 14.93 17.93
N GLY A 106 10.40 14.94 16.64
CA GLY A 106 11.73 15.16 16.12
C GLY A 106 12.61 13.91 16.03
N GLU A 107 12.08 12.71 16.30
CA GLU A 107 12.77 11.47 15.93
C GLU A 107 12.85 11.31 14.41
N LYS A 108 13.95 10.76 13.92
CA LYS A 108 14.12 10.43 12.51
C LYS A 108 13.76 8.97 12.26
N LEU A 109 12.84 8.74 11.33
CA LEU A 109 12.28 7.43 11.05
C LEU A 109 12.41 7.07 9.57
N ASN A 110 12.60 5.78 9.30
CA ASN A 110 12.34 5.16 8.01
C ASN A 110 11.00 4.44 8.06
N VAL A 111 10.11 4.74 7.11
CA VAL A 111 8.78 4.16 7.01
C VAL A 111 8.70 3.43 5.68
N PHE A 112 8.52 2.11 5.75
CA PHE A 112 8.35 1.25 4.59
C PHE A 112 6.90 0.81 4.50
N SER A 113 6.21 1.14 3.42
CA SER A 113 4.76 0.90 3.30
C SER A 113 4.44 0.14 2.03
N LYS A 114 3.35 -0.62 2.00
CA LYS A 114 2.95 -1.36 0.79
C LYS A 114 2.23 -0.48 -0.23
N MET A 115 1.57 0.57 0.25
CA MET A 115 0.78 1.50 -0.55
C MET A 115 0.55 2.79 0.22
N TRP A 116 0.20 3.86 -0.49
CA TRP A 116 -0.30 5.11 0.09
C TRP A 116 -1.74 5.38 -0.36
N THR A 117 -2.50 6.09 0.47
CA THR A 117 -3.83 6.58 0.08
C THR A 117 -3.73 7.80 -0.82
N SER A 118 -4.72 8.00 -1.69
CA SER A 118 -4.89 9.24 -2.47
C SER A 118 -5.62 10.29 -1.62
N SER A 119 -4.97 10.74 -0.56
CA SER A 119 -5.47 11.78 0.36
C SER A 119 -4.39 12.83 0.60
N ILE A 120 -4.76 13.95 1.24
CA ILE A 120 -3.83 15.00 1.64
C ILE A 120 -3.98 15.19 3.17
N PRO A 121 -2.98 14.80 3.97
CA PRO A 121 -1.75 14.10 3.58
C PRO A 121 -2.03 12.63 3.16
N PRO A 122 -1.14 12.00 2.38
CA PRO A 122 -1.20 10.56 2.13
C PRO A 122 -1.07 9.76 3.43
N ILE A 123 -1.73 8.61 3.50
CA ILE A 123 -1.68 7.69 4.63
C ILE A 123 -0.94 6.42 4.22
N ALA A 124 0.05 6.01 5.01
CA ALA A 124 0.80 4.78 4.81
C ALA A 124 -0.07 3.55 5.10
N GLY A 125 -0.19 2.67 4.13
CA GLY A 125 -0.84 1.37 4.26
C GLY A 125 0.14 0.28 4.69
N MET A 126 -0.17 -0.39 5.80
CA MET A 126 0.64 -1.47 6.40
C MET A 126 2.12 -1.06 6.56
N PRO A 127 2.42 0.04 7.27
CA PRO A 127 3.79 0.51 7.42
C PRO A 127 4.60 -0.43 8.31
N THR A 128 5.89 -0.51 8.01
CA THR A 128 6.96 -1.00 8.89
C THR A 128 7.84 0.18 9.21
N ILE A 129 8.02 0.48 10.50
CA ILE A 129 8.70 1.68 10.97
C ILE A 129 10.03 1.26 11.61
N GLU A 130 11.11 1.89 11.17
CA GLU A 130 12.45 1.71 11.72
C GLU A 130 12.96 3.05 12.26
N ARG A 131 13.43 3.06 13.52
CA ARG A 131 14.07 4.23 14.11
C ARG A 131 15.50 4.36 13.61
N ILE A 132 15.90 5.56 13.24
CA ILE A 132 17.29 5.87 12.89
C ILE A 132 17.94 6.48 14.13
N SER A 133 18.82 5.72 14.77
CA SER A 133 19.69 6.28 15.81
C SER A 133 20.68 7.25 15.15
N GLU A 134 20.69 8.49 15.62
CA GLU A 134 21.71 9.50 15.28
C GLU A 134 23.00 9.27 16.06
#